data_AF-A0A971ZVX0-F1
#
_entry.id   AF-A0A971ZVX0-F1
#
_cell.length_a   1.000
_cell.length_b   1.000
_cell.length_c   1.000
_cell.angle_alpha   90.00
_cell.angle_beta   90.00
_cell.angle_gamma   90.00
#
_symmetry.space_group_name_H-M   'P 1'
#
loop_
_entity.id
_entity.type
_entity.pdbx_description
1 polymer ?
#
loop_
_entity_poly.entity_id
_entity_poly.type
_entity_poly.pdbx_seq_one_letter_code
_entity_poly.pdbx_strand_id
1 'polypeptide(L)'
;MSYEPMDSLLQEWAMKHGLAMKTLYHDTDVRTVLLQGPQGERGQIWVDAPTGDGSVVVHAAVYRKRGRDNRTEEMQTDLFGLGSVLEQAYALVVDWLGTAA
;
A
#
# COMPACT_ATOMS: atom_id res chain seq x y z
N MET A 1 -6.89 -17.54 -1.31
CA MET A 1 -6.18 -17.19 -0.05
C MET A 1 -6.95 -16.03 0.57
N SER A 2 -7.09 -16.01 1.90
CA SER A 2 -7.96 -15.04 2.61
C SER A 2 -7.14 -13.88 3.18
N TYR A 3 -7.71 -12.68 3.19
CA TYR A 3 -7.14 -11.49 3.83
C TYR A 3 -7.52 -11.36 5.32
N GLU A 4 -8.45 -12.17 5.80
CA GLU A 4 -8.98 -12.10 7.17
C GLU A 4 -7.92 -11.99 8.28
N PRO A 5 -6.76 -12.70 8.23
CA PRO A 5 -5.77 -12.62 9.30
C PRO A 5 -5.12 -11.23 9.48
N MET A 6 -5.18 -10.38 8.47
CA MET A 6 -4.57 -9.04 8.49
C MET A 6 -5.59 -7.90 8.45
N ASP A 7 -6.87 -8.17 8.23
CA ASP A 7 -7.89 -7.14 7.97
C ASP A 7 -7.99 -6.10 9.10
N SER A 8 -8.00 -6.54 10.36
CA SER A 8 -8.04 -5.62 11.50
C SER A 8 -6.81 -4.71 11.54
N LEU A 9 -5.62 -5.25 11.31
CA LEU A 9 -4.37 -4.49 11.30
C LEU A 9 -4.36 -3.47 10.16
N LEU A 10 -4.75 -3.88 8.95
CA LEU A 10 -4.82 -3.00 7.78
C LEU A 10 -5.83 -1.88 7.97
N GLN A 11 -6.98 -2.19 8.58
CA GLN A 11 -8.01 -1.19 8.86
C GLN A 11 -7.54 -0.19 9.93
N GLU A 12 -6.94 -0.65 11.02
CA GLU A 12 -6.37 0.21 12.07
C GLU A 12 -5.27 1.12 11.51
N TRP A 13 -4.37 0.58 10.71
CA TRP A 13 -3.31 1.36 10.05
C TRP A 13 -3.88 2.40 9.08
N ALA A 14 -4.85 2.03 8.23
CA ALA A 14 -5.48 2.97 7.31
C ALA A 14 -6.19 4.10 8.07
N MET A 15 -6.93 3.75 9.14
CA MET A 15 -7.59 4.73 10.01
C MET A 15 -6.59 5.68 10.69
N LYS A 16 -5.46 5.16 11.20
CA LYS A 16 -4.40 5.95 11.83
C LYS A 16 -3.87 7.06 10.92
N HIS A 17 -3.78 6.78 9.61
CA HIS A 17 -3.30 7.73 8.60
C HIS A 17 -4.42 8.51 7.89
N GLY A 18 -5.68 8.33 8.30
CA GLY A 18 -6.84 8.96 7.66
C GLY A 18 -7.08 8.50 6.22
N LEU A 19 -6.65 7.28 5.88
CA LEU A 19 -6.77 6.68 4.56
C LEU A 19 -8.01 5.78 4.47
N ALA A 20 -8.59 5.72 3.27
CA ALA A 20 -9.67 4.78 2.96
C ALA A 20 -9.09 3.54 2.25
N MET A 21 -9.28 2.37 2.86
CA MET A 21 -8.92 1.09 2.26
C MET A 21 -10.01 0.60 1.31
N LYS A 22 -9.62 0.26 0.09
CA LYS A 22 -10.45 -0.46 -0.87
C LYS A 22 -10.25 -1.96 -0.67
N THR A 23 -11.36 -2.67 -0.57
CA THR A 23 -11.39 -4.12 -0.36
C THR A 23 -11.81 -4.91 -1.61
N LEU A 24 -12.29 -4.24 -2.66
CA LEU A 24 -12.80 -4.85 -3.88
C LEU A 24 -12.41 -4.04 -5.14
N TYR A 25 -11.96 -4.74 -6.19
CA TYR A 25 -11.69 -4.16 -7.51
C TYR A 25 -12.02 -5.17 -8.62
N HIS A 26 -12.94 -4.83 -9.54
CA HIS A 26 -13.42 -5.72 -10.61
C HIS A 26 -13.68 -7.17 -10.15
N ASP A 27 -14.51 -7.32 -9.11
CA ASP A 27 -14.88 -8.61 -8.52
C ASP A 27 -13.73 -9.40 -7.88
N THR A 28 -12.58 -8.76 -7.68
CA THR A 28 -11.40 -9.32 -7.00
C THR A 28 -11.22 -8.67 -5.65
N ASP A 29 -11.06 -9.48 -4.61
CA ASP A 29 -10.68 -9.02 -3.29
C ASP A 29 -9.27 -8.43 -3.34
N VAL A 30 -9.12 -7.21 -2.84
CA VAL A 30 -7.84 -6.50 -2.78
C VAL A 30 -7.70 -5.87 -1.41
N ARG A 31 -6.48 -5.47 -1.03
CA ARG A 31 -6.28 -4.53 0.08
C ARG A 31 -5.41 -3.41 -0.42
N THR A 32 -6.05 -2.30 -0.76
CA THR A 32 -5.39 -1.19 -1.44
C THR A 32 -5.80 0.13 -0.83
N VAL A 33 -4.82 0.99 -0.54
CA VAL A 33 -5.04 2.40 -0.25
C VAL A 33 -4.48 3.25 -1.38
N LEU A 34 -5.13 4.38 -1.63
CA LEU A 34 -4.72 5.35 -2.63
C LEU A 34 -4.37 6.66 -1.95
N LEU A 35 -3.26 7.26 -2.39
CA LEU A 35 -2.78 8.56 -1.93
C LEU A 35 -2.76 9.53 -3.11
N GLN A 36 -2.98 10.81 -2.84
CA GLN A 36 -2.96 11.84 -3.86
C GLN A 36 -1.86 12.85 -3.57
N GLY A 37 -1.01 13.08 -4.57
CA GLY A 37 0.03 14.11 -4.53
C GLY A 37 -0.53 15.51 -4.86
N PRO A 38 0.22 16.56 -4.50
CA PRO A 38 -0.22 17.96 -4.65
C PRO A 38 -0.38 18.40 -6.11
N GLN A 39 0.31 17.79 -7.06
CA GLN A 39 0.23 18.14 -8.49
C GLN A 39 -0.58 17.11 -9.30
N GLY A 40 -1.35 16.26 -8.61
CA GLY A 40 -2.19 15.24 -9.23
C GLY A 40 -1.47 13.90 -9.49
N GLU A 41 -0.28 13.69 -8.91
CA GLU A 41 0.32 12.37 -8.77
C GLU A 41 -0.57 11.44 -7.94
N ARG A 42 -0.43 10.13 -8.17
CA ARG A 42 -1.19 9.12 -7.42
C ARG A 42 -0.23 8.12 -6.80
N GLY A 43 -0.28 8.01 -5.49
CA GLY A 43 0.34 6.94 -4.73
C GLY A 43 -0.62 5.77 -4.56
N GLN A 44 -0.08 4.56 -4.47
CA GLN A 44 -0.84 3.36 -4.17
C GLN A 44 -0.01 2.49 -3.24
N ILE A 45 -0.65 1.97 -2.20
CA ILE A 45 -0.09 0.89 -1.38
C ILE A 45 -1.08 -0.27 -1.46
N TRP A 46 -0.61 -1.46 -1.78
CA TRP A 46 -1.45 -2.65 -1.73
C TRP A 46 -0.74 -3.83 -1.11
N VAL A 47 -1.53 -4.77 -0.61
CA VAL A 47 -1.05 -5.95 0.10
C VAL A 47 -1.60 -7.19 -0.59
N ASP A 48 -0.74 -8.15 -0.84
CA ASP A 48 -1.13 -9.46 -1.36
C ASP A 48 -1.67 -10.34 -0.23
N ALA A 49 -2.55 -11.29 -0.56
CA ALA A 49 -3.00 -12.26 0.43
C ALA A 49 -1.80 -13.08 0.96
N PRO A 50 -1.82 -13.53 2.22
CA PRO A 50 -0.69 -14.27 2.77
C PRO A 50 -0.51 -15.58 2.03
N THR A 51 0.73 -15.94 1.74
CA THR A 51 1.08 -17.24 1.17
C THR A 51 1.00 -18.34 2.24
N GLY A 52 1.04 -19.61 1.82
CA GLY A 52 0.87 -20.76 2.73
C GLY A 52 1.95 -20.89 3.81
N ASP A 53 3.07 -20.21 3.66
CA ASP A 53 4.17 -20.09 4.63
C ASP A 53 4.01 -18.89 5.59
N GLY A 54 2.94 -18.10 5.45
CA GLY A 54 2.68 -16.91 6.25
C GLY A 54 3.39 -15.64 5.76
N SER A 55 4.09 -15.69 4.62
CA SER A 55 4.67 -14.49 4.01
C SER A 55 3.57 -13.57 3.47
N VAL A 56 3.78 -12.27 3.63
CA VAL A 56 2.92 -11.19 3.13
C VAL A 56 3.79 -10.25 2.32
N VAL A 57 3.27 -9.78 1.19
CA VAL A 57 3.95 -8.82 0.33
C VAL A 57 3.20 -7.49 0.35
N VAL A 58 3.92 -6.42 0.65
CA VAL A 58 3.43 -5.05 0.61
C VAL A 58 4.09 -4.33 -0.55
N HIS A 59 3.28 -3.69 -1.38
CA HIS A 59 3.72 -2.94 -2.53
C HIS A 59 3.48 -1.46 -2.31
N ALA A 60 4.46 -0.64 -2.69
CA ALA A 60 4.39 0.82 -2.68
C ALA A 60 4.62 1.33 -4.10
N ALA A 61 3.75 2.17 -4.63
CA ALA A 61 3.90 2.75 -5.95
C ALA A 61 3.50 4.23 -6.02
N VAL A 62 4.13 4.98 -6.93
CA VAL A 62 3.68 6.30 -7.36
C VAL A 62 3.64 6.36 -8.88
N TYR A 63 2.49 6.76 -9.41
CA TYR A 63 2.25 6.98 -10.82
C TYR A 63 2.20 8.47 -11.11
N ARG A 64 3.05 8.92 -12.04
CA ARG A 64 3.13 10.33 -12.46
C ARG A 64 2.61 10.47 -13.89
N LYS A 65 2.03 11.63 -14.21
CA LYS A 65 1.64 11.92 -15.60
C LYS A 65 2.90 12.02 -16.48
N ARG A 66 2.77 11.55 -17.73
CA ARG A 66 3.69 11.65 -18.89
C ARG A 66 5.07 12.25 -18.60
N GLY A 67 6.13 11.43 -18.71
CA GLY A 67 7.52 11.87 -18.75
C GLY A 67 8.24 11.95 -17.41
N ARG A 68 7.58 11.62 -16.29
CA ARG A 68 8.22 11.44 -14.99
C ARG A 68 8.28 9.95 -14.64
N ASP A 69 9.36 9.52 -14.00
CA ASP A 69 9.57 8.12 -13.61
C ASP A 69 8.49 7.65 -12.63
N ASN A 70 7.79 6.58 -12.99
CA ASN A 70 6.98 5.82 -12.04
C ASN A 70 7.92 5.09 -11.10
N ARG A 71 7.54 4.98 -9.83
CA ARG A 71 8.30 4.24 -8.82
C ARG A 71 7.45 3.13 -8.26
N THR A 72 8.07 1.99 -8.01
CA THR A 72 7.44 0.83 -7.37
C THR A 72 8.48 0.11 -6.54
N GLU A 73 8.12 -0.24 -5.32
CA GLU A 73 8.93 -1.04 -4.41
C GLU A 73 8.07 -2.14 -3.82
N GLU A 74 8.64 -3.34 -3.73
CA GLU A 74 8.04 -4.52 -3.11
C GLU A 74 8.77 -4.84 -1.81
N MET A 75 8.02 -5.07 -0.73
CA MET A 75 8.54 -5.38 0.59
C MET A 75 7.88 -6.65 1.13
N GLN A 76 8.69 -7.68 1.35
CA GLN A 76 8.24 -8.94 1.91
C GLN A 76 8.34 -8.93 3.44
N THR A 77 7.35 -9.51 4.11
CA THR A 77 7.27 -9.59 5.57
C THR A 77 6.40 -10.78 6.00
N ASP A 78 6.14 -10.91 7.30
CA ASP A 78 5.13 -11.79 7.87
C ASP A 78 4.04 -10.97 8.56
N LEU A 79 3.03 -11.62 9.15
CA LEU A 79 1.96 -10.92 9.85
C LEU A 79 2.45 -10.09 11.07
N PHE A 80 3.57 -10.45 11.69
CA PHE A 80 4.11 -9.72 12.84
C PHE A 80 4.84 -8.44 12.39
N GLY A 81 5.55 -8.50 11.26
CA GLY A 81 6.26 -7.37 10.67
C GLY A 81 5.40 -6.44 9.82
N LEU A 82 4.20 -6.88 9.42
CA LEU A 82 3.30 -6.16 8.52
C LEU A 82 3.07 -4.70 8.91
N GLY A 83 2.79 -4.41 10.18
CA GLY A 83 2.59 -3.04 10.65
C GLY A 83 3.80 -2.14 10.38
N SER A 84 5.01 -2.62 10.67
CA SER A 84 6.25 -1.87 10.43
C SER A 84 6.54 -1.66 8.95
N VAL A 85 6.21 -2.65 8.10
CA VAL A 85 6.39 -2.54 6.65
C VAL A 85 5.38 -1.59 6.03
N LEU A 86 4.14 -1.56 6.53
CA LEU A 86 3.13 -0.57 6.10
C LEU A 86 3.55 0.87 6.41
N GLU A 87 4.16 1.11 7.57
CA GLU A 87 4.72 2.43 7.90
C GLU A 87 5.88 2.81 6.98
N GLN A 88 6.76 1.86 6.64
CA GLN A 88 7.84 2.08 5.66
C GLN A 88 7.28 2.39 4.27
N ALA A 89 6.30 1.61 3.81
CA ALA A 89 5.61 1.82 2.53
C ALA A 89 4.93 3.19 2.48
N TYR A 90 4.26 3.60 3.56
CA TYR A 90 3.64 4.91 3.68
C TYR A 90 4.66 6.04 3.56
N ALA A 91 5.72 5.98 4.36
CA ALA A 91 6.78 6.98 4.33
C ALA A 91 7.42 7.08 2.93
N LEU A 92 7.64 5.95 2.27
CA LEU A 92 8.22 5.88 0.93
C LEU A 92 7.30 6.53 -0.13
N VAL A 93 6.01 6.20 -0.11
CA VAL A 93 5.04 6.78 -1.05
C VAL A 93 4.88 8.28 -0.79
N VAL A 94 4.79 8.71 0.47
CA VAL A 94 4.70 10.13 0.83
C VAL A 94 5.95 10.90 0.38
N ASP A 95 7.14 10.35 0.59
CA ASP A 95 8.39 10.94 0.10
C ASP A 95 8.37 11.10 -1.42
N TRP A 96 8.00 10.05 -2.15
CA TRP A 96 7.92 10.08 -3.61
C TRP A 96 6.88 11.06 -4.15
N LEU A 97 5.79 11.29 -3.41
CA LEU A 97 4.81 12.32 -3.75
C LEU A 97 5.34 13.73 -3.43
N GLY A 98 6.14 13.89 -2.38
CA GLY A 98 6.74 15.16 -1.96
C GLY A 98 7.96 15.60 -2.79
N THR A 99 8.77 14.66 -3.28
CA THR A 99 9.91 14.92 -4.18
C THR A 99 9.49 15.18 -5.63
N ALA A 100 8.19 15.21 -5.95
CA ALA A 100 7.67 15.50 -7.28
C ALA A 100 7.63 17.01 -7.63
N ALA A 101 8.50 17.82 -7.00
CA ALA A 101 8.66 19.23 -7.33
C ALA A 101 9.28 19.40 -8.73
#